data_AF-A0A3B1DH70-F1
#
_entry.id   AF-A0A3B1DH70-F1
#
_cell.length_a   1.000
_cell.length_b   1.000
_cell.length_c   1.000
_cell.angle_alpha   90.00
_cell.angle_beta   90.00
_cell.angle_gamma   90.00
#
_symmetry.space_group_name_H-M   'P 1'
#
loop_
_entity.id
_entity.type
_entity.pdbx_description
1 polymer ?
#
loop_
_entity_poly.entity_id
_entity_poly.type
_entity_poly.pdbx_seq_one_letter_code
_entity_poly.pdbx_strand_id
1 'polypeptide(L)'
;MRNKPFLVKFFLIISVFSISLCFAQEAIVVSNQKDKARAYLKEFCSVSFPLYYPKTYTAIENVMASIPEDVFAALTNRRRPVLFTEYHTVGIGRFANSSEISVLPDDIPAFQEGMTLIKLSTELEGVDEPQAIEGVVAHELAHRFLEHAHKKTERCQREREANRLIQTWGFQEAFQLAKVKFGRKEGEKSGCD
;
A
#
# COMPACT_ATOMS: atom_id res chain seq x y z
N MET A 1 30.70 23.01 -50.81
CA MET A 1 30.66 23.29 -49.35
C MET A 1 29.37 22.70 -48.79
N ARG A 2 29.44 21.61 -48.00
CA ARG A 2 28.28 20.92 -47.41
C ARG A 2 28.14 21.33 -45.94
N ASN A 3 27.21 22.25 -45.65
CA ASN A 3 26.81 22.57 -44.28
C ASN A 3 25.67 21.62 -43.85
N LYS A 4 26.00 20.57 -43.09
CA LYS A 4 25.04 19.68 -42.40
C LYS A 4 25.12 19.66 -40.84
N PRO A 5 25.60 20.68 -40.10
CA PRO A 5 25.63 20.58 -38.62
C PRO A 5 24.35 21.06 -37.90
N PHE A 6 23.39 21.68 -38.60
CA PHE A 6 22.29 22.39 -37.92
C PHE A 6 21.11 21.49 -37.48
N LEU A 7 20.79 20.45 -38.26
CA LEU A 7 19.62 19.60 -37.98
C LEU A 7 19.82 18.69 -36.75
N VAL A 8 21.05 18.24 -36.48
CA VAL A 8 21.36 17.33 -35.38
C VAL A 8 21.26 18.03 -34.02
N LYS A 9 21.63 19.32 -33.95
CA LYS A 9 21.55 20.09 -32.71
C LYS A 9 20.11 20.40 -32.29
N PHE A 10 19.20 20.58 -33.25
CA PHE A 10 17.79 20.89 -32.97
C PHE A 10 17.03 19.68 -32.41
N PHE A 11 17.29 18.48 -32.94
CA PHE A 11 16.69 17.23 -32.45
C PHE A 11 17.12 16.90 -31.01
N LEU A 12 18.38 17.17 -30.66
CA LEU A 12 18.93 16.87 -29.34
C LEU A 12 18.37 17.79 -28.24
N ILE A 13 18.05 19.05 -28.58
CA ILE A 13 17.40 19.99 -27.65
C ILE A 13 15.95 19.57 -27.39
N ILE A 14 15.19 19.19 -28.42
CA ILE A 14 13.80 18.76 -28.27
C ILE A 14 13.69 17.49 -27.41
N SER A 15 14.59 16.51 -27.58
CA SER A 15 14.54 15.28 -26.78
C SER A 15 14.80 15.51 -25.29
N VAL A 16 15.71 16.44 -24.94
CA VAL A 16 16.00 16.77 -23.54
C VAL A 16 14.80 17.47 -22.88
N PHE A 17 14.11 18.36 -23.60
CA PHE A 17 12.90 19.03 -23.08
C PHE A 17 11.75 18.06 -22.83
N SER A 18 11.50 17.11 -23.74
CA SER A 18 10.43 16.12 -23.57
C SER A 18 10.67 15.20 -22.36
N ILE A 19 11.93 14.83 -22.10
CA ILE A 19 12.29 14.00 -20.94
C ILE A 19 12.07 14.77 -19.63
N SER A 20 12.51 16.04 -19.55
CA SER A 20 12.30 16.87 -18.36
C SER A 20 10.82 17.15 -18.05
N LEU A 21 9.99 17.33 -19.08
CA LEU A 21 8.53 17.49 -18.92
C LEU A 21 7.87 16.23 -18.35
N CYS A 22 8.31 15.05 -18.79
CA CYS A 22 7.78 13.77 -18.31
C CYS A 22 8.07 13.57 -16.81
N PHE A 23 9.32 13.82 -16.39
CA PHE A 23 9.69 13.74 -14.97
C PHE A 23 9.02 14.81 -14.10
N ALA A 24 8.84 16.03 -14.61
CA ALA A 24 8.15 17.08 -13.87
C ALA A 24 6.68 16.74 -13.65
N GLN A 25 6.02 16.17 -14.66
CA GLN A 25 4.62 15.76 -14.55
C GLN A 25 4.44 14.59 -13.59
N GLU A 26 5.33 13.60 -13.64
CA GLU A 26 5.36 12.48 -12.68
C GLU A 26 5.58 12.97 -11.24
N ALA A 27 6.53 13.91 -11.03
CA ALA A 27 6.80 14.49 -9.71
C ALA A 27 5.60 15.28 -9.15
N ILE A 28 4.88 16.04 -9.98
CA ILE A 28 3.68 16.79 -9.56
C ILE A 28 2.55 15.82 -9.18
N VAL A 29 2.35 14.76 -9.96
CA VAL A 29 1.32 13.74 -9.69
C VAL A 29 1.62 12.99 -8.38
N VAL A 30 2.87 12.55 -8.18
CA VAL A 30 3.30 11.87 -6.94
C VAL A 30 3.15 12.79 -5.73
N SER A 31 3.53 14.07 -5.83
CA SER A 31 3.35 15.04 -4.75
C SER A 31 1.87 15.20 -4.37
N ASN A 32 0.99 15.30 -5.35
CA ASN A 32 -0.45 15.44 -5.12
C ASN A 32 -1.04 14.18 -4.46
N GLN A 33 -0.66 12.99 -4.92
CA GLN A 33 -1.14 11.75 -4.33
C GLN A 33 -0.63 11.53 -2.91
N LYS A 34 0.61 11.93 -2.61
CA LYS A 34 1.15 11.90 -1.25
C LYS A 34 0.37 12.80 -0.29
N ASP A 35 -0.02 14.00 -0.74
CA ASP A 35 -0.83 14.90 0.08
C ASP A 35 -2.26 14.37 0.28
N LYS A 36 -2.87 13.76 -0.75
CA LYS A 36 -4.15 13.03 -0.62
C LYS A 36 -4.04 11.89 0.40
N ALA A 37 -2.96 11.10 0.34
CA ALA A 37 -2.71 10.00 1.27
C ALA A 37 -2.57 10.52 2.72
N ARG A 38 -1.80 11.58 2.95
CA ARG A 38 -1.69 12.22 4.27
C ARG A 38 -3.02 12.72 4.80
N ALA A 39 -3.80 13.39 3.97
CA ALA A 39 -5.11 13.90 4.35
C ALA A 39 -6.04 12.76 4.78
N TYR A 40 -6.04 11.65 4.03
CA TYR A 40 -6.79 10.45 4.37
C TYR A 40 -6.30 9.83 5.69
N LEU A 41 -4.99 9.65 5.86
CA LEU A 41 -4.41 9.03 7.06
C LEU A 41 -4.63 9.87 8.33
N LYS A 42 -4.72 11.19 8.21
CA LYS A 42 -5.08 12.05 9.35
C LYS A 42 -6.47 11.72 9.94
N GLU A 43 -7.37 11.22 9.12
CA GLU A 43 -8.74 10.86 9.52
C GLU A 43 -8.89 9.38 9.89
N PHE A 44 -8.22 8.49 9.15
CA PHE A 44 -8.46 7.04 9.23
C PHE A 44 -7.26 6.22 9.73
N CYS A 45 -6.20 6.86 10.20
CA CYS A 45 -5.09 6.20 10.88
C CYS A 45 -5.15 6.49 12.38
N SER A 46 -4.88 5.48 13.21
CA SER A 46 -4.75 5.67 14.65
C SER A 46 -3.68 6.74 14.96
N VAL A 47 -4.01 7.63 15.89
CA VAL A 47 -3.13 8.73 16.33
C VAL A 47 -1.79 8.21 16.89
N SER A 48 -1.77 6.96 17.37
CA SER A 48 -0.58 6.30 17.87
C SER A 48 0.50 6.11 16.79
N PHE A 49 0.14 5.92 15.51
CA PHE A 49 1.11 5.65 14.45
C PHE A 49 2.11 6.79 14.23
N PRO A 50 1.71 8.05 13.95
CA PRO A 50 2.67 9.12 13.75
C PRO A 50 3.47 9.46 15.02
N LEU A 51 2.98 9.11 16.22
CA LEU A 51 3.62 9.44 17.49
C LEU A 51 4.59 8.36 17.99
N TYR A 52 4.18 7.09 17.93
CA TYR A 52 4.89 5.97 18.54
C TYR A 52 5.42 4.96 17.51
N TYR A 53 4.85 4.94 16.30
CA TYR A 53 5.21 4.01 15.23
C TYR A 53 5.49 4.73 13.89
N PRO A 54 6.40 5.73 13.87
CA PRO A 54 6.59 6.61 12.72
C PRO A 54 7.13 5.89 11.46
N LYS A 55 7.93 4.83 11.58
CA LYS A 55 8.34 4.03 10.41
C LYS A 55 7.14 3.33 9.79
N THR A 56 6.28 2.77 10.64
CA THR A 56 5.05 2.10 10.20
C THR A 56 4.10 3.11 9.54
N TYR A 57 3.92 4.29 10.15
CA TYR A 57 3.14 5.39 9.54
C TYR A 57 3.67 5.79 8.16
N THR A 58 4.98 5.98 8.05
CA THR A 58 5.64 6.37 6.79
C THR A 58 5.47 5.29 5.73
N ALA A 59 5.57 4.01 6.10
CA ALA A 59 5.33 2.90 5.17
C ALA A 59 3.88 2.90 4.65
N ILE A 60 2.88 3.14 5.52
CA ILE A 60 1.48 3.26 5.09
C ILE A 60 1.32 4.42 4.10
N GLU A 61 1.87 5.60 4.43
CA GLU A 61 1.81 6.78 3.57
C GLU A 61 2.46 6.51 2.20
N ASN A 62 3.65 5.91 2.17
CA ASN A 62 4.36 5.61 0.94
C ASN A 62 3.59 4.62 0.06
N VAL A 63 3.01 3.58 0.65
CA VAL A 63 2.19 2.61 -0.10
C VAL A 63 0.97 3.30 -0.70
N MET A 64 0.21 4.03 0.12
CA MET A 64 -0.97 4.78 -0.33
C MET A 64 -0.64 5.82 -1.40
N ALA A 65 0.53 6.46 -1.32
CA ALA A 65 0.98 7.43 -2.31
C ALA A 65 1.42 6.80 -3.65
N SER A 66 1.77 5.51 -3.67
CA SER A 66 2.38 4.86 -4.84
C SER A 66 1.48 3.84 -5.55
N ILE A 67 0.38 3.40 -4.92
CA ILE A 67 -0.62 2.55 -5.59
C ILE A 67 -1.31 3.30 -6.75
N PRO A 68 -1.86 2.60 -7.75
CA PRO A 68 -2.61 3.22 -8.84
C PRO A 68 -3.78 4.11 -8.34
N GLU A 69 -4.09 5.20 -9.05
CA GLU A 69 -5.10 6.17 -8.60
C GLU A 69 -6.51 5.58 -8.46
N ASP A 70 -6.89 4.67 -9.34
CA ASP A 70 -8.17 3.95 -9.29
C ASP A 70 -8.24 3.04 -8.04
N VAL A 71 -7.13 2.37 -7.71
CA VAL A 71 -6.99 1.58 -6.49
C VAL A 71 -7.06 2.48 -5.25
N PHE A 72 -6.36 3.61 -5.26
CA PHE A 72 -6.40 4.58 -4.18
C PHE A 72 -7.82 5.09 -3.94
N ALA A 73 -8.53 5.49 -5.00
CA ALA A 73 -9.91 5.96 -4.91
C ALA A 73 -10.86 4.88 -4.35
N ALA A 74 -10.67 3.61 -4.74
CA ALA A 74 -11.47 2.51 -4.21
C ALA A 74 -11.20 2.24 -2.73
N LEU A 75 -9.93 2.25 -2.31
CA LEU A 75 -9.52 2.00 -0.91
C LEU A 75 -9.85 3.17 0.04
N THR A 76 -9.89 4.40 -0.48
CA THR A 76 -10.17 5.61 0.31
C THR A 76 -11.62 6.08 0.25
N ASN A 77 -12.52 5.25 -0.30
CA ASN A 77 -13.95 5.56 -0.34
C ASN A 77 -14.51 5.72 1.09
N ARG A 78 -14.91 6.93 1.45
CA ARG A 78 -15.46 7.26 2.78
C ARG A 78 -16.76 6.55 3.13
N ARG A 79 -17.47 5.96 2.15
CA ARG A 79 -18.64 5.11 2.43
C ARG A 79 -18.23 3.76 3.03
N ARG A 80 -17.02 3.28 2.73
CA ARG A 80 -16.43 2.03 3.23
C ARG A 80 -14.92 2.15 3.47
N PRO A 81 -14.50 2.99 4.42
CA PRO A 81 -13.09 3.35 4.57
C PRO A 81 -12.25 2.18 5.10
N VAL A 82 -10.97 2.24 4.77
CA VAL A 82 -9.92 1.44 5.41
C VAL A 82 -9.31 2.22 6.56
N LEU A 83 -9.40 1.70 7.78
CA LEU A 83 -8.81 2.27 8.98
C LEU A 83 -7.56 1.47 9.37
N PHE A 84 -6.49 2.16 9.68
CA PHE A 84 -5.25 1.56 10.19
C PHE A 84 -5.22 1.67 11.71
N THR A 85 -5.05 0.55 12.39
CA THR A 85 -4.94 0.49 13.85
C THR A 85 -3.77 -0.40 14.27
N GLU A 86 -3.14 -0.04 15.37
CA GLU A 86 -2.12 -0.82 16.03
C GLU A 86 -2.68 -2.11 16.60
N TYR A 87 -1.87 -3.16 16.62
CA TYR A 87 -2.22 -4.45 17.18
C TYR A 87 -1.06 -5.00 17.99
N HIS A 88 -1.32 -5.26 19.26
CA HIS A 88 -0.36 -5.92 20.13
C HIS A 88 -0.53 -7.43 20.01
N THR A 89 0.41 -8.09 19.33
CA THR A 89 0.53 -9.54 19.36
C THR A 89 1.41 -9.96 20.54
N VAL A 90 0.91 -10.86 21.39
CA VAL A 90 1.76 -11.60 22.34
C VAL A 90 2.01 -12.99 21.76
N GLY A 91 3.27 -13.30 21.42
CA GLY A 91 3.68 -14.62 20.89
C GLY A 91 4.09 -14.61 19.41
N ILE A 92 4.19 -15.80 18.79
CA ILE A 92 4.52 -15.99 17.36
C ILE A 92 3.29 -15.59 16.52
N GLY A 93 3.02 -14.28 16.45
CA GLY A 93 1.74 -13.73 16.01
C GLY A 93 1.88 -12.84 14.79
N ARG A 94 0.99 -13.07 13.81
CA ARG A 94 0.88 -12.41 12.51
C ARG A 94 1.15 -10.89 12.56
N PHE A 95 2.03 -10.43 11.67
CA PHE A 95 2.46 -9.03 11.55
C PHE A 95 1.37 -8.07 11.09
N ALA A 96 0.36 -8.59 10.41
CA ALA A 96 -0.84 -7.86 10.09
C ALA A 96 -2.06 -8.79 10.05
N ASN A 97 -3.23 -8.19 10.20
CA ASN A 97 -4.51 -8.84 10.01
C ASN A 97 -5.56 -7.81 9.58
N SER A 98 -6.50 -8.21 8.74
CA SER A 98 -7.64 -7.38 8.36
C SER A 98 -8.95 -7.91 8.95
N SER A 99 -9.89 -7.01 9.23
CA SER A 99 -11.24 -7.36 9.68
C SER A 99 -12.26 -6.43 9.04
N GLU A 100 -13.38 -6.96 8.58
CA GLU A 100 -14.48 -6.16 8.05
C GLU A 100 -15.55 -5.96 9.12
N ILE A 101 -16.09 -4.75 9.18
CA ILE A 101 -17.24 -4.39 10.02
C ILE A 101 -18.34 -3.93 9.07
N SER A 102 -19.42 -4.69 9.01
CA SER A 102 -20.60 -4.33 8.22
C SER A 102 -21.55 -3.49 9.06
N VAL A 103 -22.18 -2.49 8.44
CA VAL A 103 -23.28 -1.73 9.05
C VAL A 103 -24.54 -2.59 9.08
N LEU A 104 -25.16 -2.69 10.26
CA LEU A 104 -26.49 -3.28 10.44
C LEU A 104 -27.57 -2.25 10.10
N PRO A 105 -28.80 -2.68 9.77
CA PRO A 105 -29.89 -1.77 9.37
C PRO A 105 -30.19 -0.64 10.38
N ASP A 106 -29.91 -0.85 11.66
CA ASP A 106 -30.19 0.10 12.75
C ASP A 106 -28.94 0.86 13.24
N ASP A 107 -27.77 0.62 12.64
CA ASP A 107 -26.54 1.29 13.03
C ASP A 107 -26.53 2.76 12.59
N ILE A 108 -25.98 3.63 13.44
CA ILE A 108 -25.79 5.05 13.11
C ILE A 108 -24.84 5.12 11.90
N PRO A 109 -25.21 5.82 10.80
CA PRO A 109 -24.54 5.70 9.50
C PRO A 109 -23.25 6.53 9.45
N ALA A 110 -22.28 6.24 10.32
CA ALA A 110 -20.96 6.86 10.23
C ALA A 110 -20.29 6.48 8.89
N PHE A 111 -20.45 5.22 8.44
CA PHE A 111 -19.93 4.70 7.18
C PHE A 111 -20.98 3.82 6.47
N GLN A 112 -21.64 4.35 5.43
CA GLN A 112 -22.83 3.76 4.80
C GLN A 112 -22.70 2.29 4.39
N GLU A 113 -21.49 1.81 4.12
CA GLU A 113 -21.21 0.46 3.61
C GLU A 113 -20.29 -0.35 4.55
N GLY A 114 -20.10 0.10 5.79
CA GLY A 114 -19.18 -0.52 6.74
C GLY A 114 -17.78 0.06 6.73
N MET A 115 -16.81 -0.67 7.27
CA MET A 115 -15.41 -0.29 7.28
C MET A 115 -14.49 -1.51 7.35
N THR A 116 -13.24 -1.33 6.93
CA THR A 116 -12.19 -2.34 7.07
C THR A 116 -11.18 -1.87 8.08
N LEU A 117 -10.85 -2.69 9.06
CA LEU A 117 -9.73 -2.47 9.97
C LEU A 117 -8.52 -3.26 9.48
N ILE A 118 -7.46 -2.57 9.07
CA ILE A 118 -6.12 -3.15 8.90
C ILE A 118 -5.36 -2.95 10.20
N LYS A 119 -5.08 -4.07 10.86
CA LYS A 119 -4.44 -4.17 12.17
C LYS A 119 -2.98 -4.49 11.95
N LEU A 120 -2.09 -3.54 12.24
CA LEU A 120 -0.65 -3.67 12.02
C LEU A 120 0.07 -3.90 13.35
N SER A 121 0.94 -4.91 13.40
CA SER A 121 1.67 -5.25 14.61
C SER A 121 2.60 -4.11 15.02
N THR A 122 2.61 -3.78 16.31
CA THR A 122 3.55 -2.78 16.86
C THR A 122 5.01 -3.21 16.75
N GLU A 123 5.27 -4.50 16.53
CA GLU A 123 6.62 -5.03 16.29
C GLU A 123 7.21 -4.59 14.94
N LEU A 124 6.38 -4.17 13.98
CA LEU A 124 6.84 -3.68 12.68
C LEU A 124 7.78 -2.46 12.82
N GLU A 125 7.58 -1.64 13.84
CA GLU A 125 8.41 -0.46 14.10
C GLU A 125 9.88 -0.81 14.39
N GLY A 126 10.11 -2.00 14.94
CA GLY A 126 11.45 -2.50 15.26
C GLY A 126 12.28 -2.92 14.04
N VAL A 127 11.72 -2.87 12.83
CA VAL A 127 12.38 -3.37 11.63
C VAL A 127 13.30 -2.32 11.03
N ASP A 128 14.50 -2.75 10.63
CA ASP A 128 15.55 -1.88 10.08
C ASP A 128 15.29 -1.45 8.63
N GLU A 129 14.54 -2.26 7.87
CA GLU A 129 14.22 -2.04 6.46
C GLU A 129 12.74 -1.65 6.32
N PRO A 130 12.39 -0.35 6.25
CA PRO A 130 11.00 0.11 6.16
C PRO A 130 10.23 -0.45 4.95
N GLN A 131 10.94 -0.78 3.87
CA GLN A 131 10.35 -1.41 2.67
C GLN A 131 9.72 -2.77 2.98
N ALA A 132 10.22 -3.51 3.98
CA ALA A 132 9.58 -4.74 4.41
C ALA A 132 8.18 -4.45 5.00
N ILE A 133 8.03 -3.34 5.73
CA ILE A 133 6.75 -2.89 6.28
C ILE A 133 5.81 -2.47 5.14
N GLU A 134 6.32 -1.75 4.13
CA GLU A 134 5.57 -1.40 2.93
C GLU A 134 5.02 -2.65 2.22
N GLY A 135 5.81 -3.72 2.13
CA GLY A 135 5.36 -5.01 1.58
C GLY A 135 4.19 -5.62 2.35
N VAL A 136 4.21 -5.56 3.69
CA VAL A 136 3.10 -6.03 4.54
C VAL A 136 1.85 -5.18 4.30
N VAL A 137 1.99 -3.85 4.31
CA VAL A 137 0.86 -2.92 4.13
C VAL A 137 0.23 -3.08 2.74
N ALA A 138 1.05 -3.16 1.68
CA ALA A 138 0.58 -3.37 0.32
C ALA A 138 -0.21 -4.68 0.19
N HIS A 139 0.24 -5.75 0.84
CA HIS A 139 -0.43 -7.05 0.84
C HIS A 139 -1.83 -6.99 1.49
N GLU A 140 -1.95 -6.36 2.65
CA GLU A 140 -3.26 -6.19 3.31
C GLU A 140 -4.21 -5.30 2.50
N LEU A 141 -3.70 -4.23 1.87
CA LEU A 141 -4.50 -3.40 0.97
C LEU A 141 -4.94 -4.17 -0.27
N ALA A 142 -4.12 -5.06 -0.81
CA ALA A 142 -4.50 -5.94 -1.91
C ALA A 142 -5.64 -6.90 -1.51
N HIS A 143 -5.59 -7.49 -0.32
CA HIS A 143 -6.71 -8.28 0.19
C HIS A 143 -8.01 -7.47 0.28
N ARG A 144 -7.92 -6.23 0.73
CA ARG A 144 -9.08 -5.35 0.80
C ARG A 144 -9.61 -4.97 -0.58
N PHE A 145 -8.74 -4.57 -1.51
CA PHE A 145 -9.14 -4.18 -2.86
C PHE A 145 -9.82 -5.34 -3.60
N LEU A 146 -9.31 -6.56 -3.43
CA LEU A 146 -9.89 -7.78 -4.00
C LEU A 146 -11.16 -8.27 -3.28
N GLU A 147 -11.60 -7.58 -2.24
CA GLU A 147 -12.75 -7.93 -1.38
C GLU A 147 -12.68 -9.35 -0.83
N HIS A 148 -11.46 -9.80 -0.51
CA HIS A 148 -11.20 -11.17 -0.08
C HIS A 148 -11.95 -11.59 1.19
N ALA A 149 -12.36 -10.64 2.02
CA ALA A 149 -13.17 -10.90 3.20
C ALA A 149 -14.62 -11.33 2.87
N HIS A 150 -15.15 -10.95 1.70
CA HIS A 150 -16.53 -11.28 1.27
C HIS A 150 -16.62 -12.47 0.33
N LYS A 151 -15.48 -12.89 -0.23
CA LYS A 151 -15.42 -14.01 -1.18
C LYS A 151 -15.28 -15.34 -0.45
N LYS A 152 -16.11 -16.33 -0.83
CA LYS A 152 -15.98 -17.74 -0.42
C LYS A 152 -14.87 -18.46 -1.21
N THR A 153 -13.72 -17.81 -1.37
CA THR A 153 -12.57 -18.34 -2.10
C THR A 153 -11.62 -19.03 -1.14
N GLU A 154 -11.01 -20.14 -1.56
CA GLU A 154 -9.98 -20.81 -0.76
C GLU A 154 -8.86 -19.85 -0.38
N ARG A 155 -8.36 -20.00 0.85
CA ARG A 155 -7.33 -19.11 1.42
C ARG A 155 -6.13 -18.97 0.48
N CYS A 156 -5.60 -20.07 -0.04
CA CYS A 156 -4.40 -20.05 -0.87
C CYS A 156 -4.59 -19.41 -2.24
N GLN A 157 -5.81 -19.42 -2.77
CA GLN A 157 -6.10 -18.66 -3.98
C GLN A 157 -6.13 -17.16 -3.69
N ARG A 158 -6.74 -16.74 -2.57
CA ARG A 158 -6.75 -15.34 -2.14
C ARG A 158 -5.34 -14.79 -1.92
N GLU A 159 -4.46 -15.54 -1.24
CA GLU A 159 -3.05 -15.14 -1.08
C GLU A 159 -2.33 -14.99 -2.43
N ARG A 160 -2.55 -15.93 -3.37
CA ARG A 160 -1.93 -15.86 -4.71
C ARG A 160 -2.45 -14.68 -5.53
N GLU A 161 -3.73 -14.35 -5.44
CA GLU A 161 -4.31 -13.18 -6.11
C GLU A 161 -3.75 -11.87 -5.52
N ALA A 162 -3.66 -11.75 -4.19
CA ALA A 162 -3.05 -10.60 -3.53
C ALA A 162 -1.58 -10.43 -3.94
N ASN A 163 -0.79 -11.52 -3.94
CA ASN A 163 0.61 -11.52 -4.36
C ASN A 163 0.81 -11.04 -5.80
N ARG A 164 -0.08 -11.41 -6.72
CA ARG A 164 -0.02 -10.93 -8.11
C ARG A 164 -0.35 -9.45 -8.20
N LEU A 165 -1.33 -8.99 -7.42
CA LEU A 165 -1.75 -7.60 -7.45
C LEU A 165 -0.68 -6.65 -6.89
N ILE A 166 -0.02 -6.99 -5.79
CA ILE A 166 1.08 -6.17 -5.27
C ILE A 166 2.29 -6.14 -6.21
N GLN A 167 2.51 -7.19 -7.03
CA GLN A 167 3.52 -7.16 -8.10
C GLN A 167 3.15 -6.12 -9.17
N THR A 168 1.88 -6.06 -9.58
CA THR A 168 1.42 -5.05 -10.55
C THR A 168 1.49 -3.63 -10.01
N TRP A 169 1.41 -3.46 -8.69
CA TRP A 169 1.57 -2.16 -8.03
C TRP A 169 3.03 -1.77 -7.79
N GLY A 170 4.00 -2.62 -8.17
CA GLY A 170 5.43 -2.34 -8.01
C GLY A 170 6.03 -2.68 -6.64
N PHE A 171 5.30 -3.40 -5.77
CA PHE A 171 5.75 -3.76 -4.42
C PHE A 171 6.38 -5.17 -4.31
N GLN A 172 6.80 -5.78 -5.43
CA GLN A 172 7.33 -7.14 -5.42
C GLN A 172 8.57 -7.28 -4.52
N GLU A 173 9.52 -6.35 -4.63
CA GLU A 173 10.77 -6.39 -3.85
C GLU A 173 10.49 -6.18 -2.37
N ALA A 174 9.71 -5.15 -2.03
CA ALA A 174 9.21 -4.87 -0.68
C ALA A 174 8.54 -6.11 -0.06
N PHE A 175 7.71 -6.83 -0.83
CA PHE A 175 7.05 -8.04 -0.37
C PHE A 175 8.01 -9.22 -0.18
N GLN A 176 9.04 -9.39 -1.02
CA GLN A 176 10.07 -10.41 -0.76
C GLN A 176 10.84 -10.11 0.52
N LEU A 177 11.19 -8.83 0.77
CA LEU A 177 11.81 -8.41 2.03
C LEU A 177 10.89 -8.72 3.21
N ALA A 178 9.58 -8.42 3.08
CA ALA A 178 8.59 -8.78 4.08
C ALA A 178 8.60 -10.29 4.36
N LYS A 179 8.63 -11.14 3.33
CA LYS A 179 8.73 -12.60 3.53
C LYS A 179 10.02 -13.04 4.22
N VAL A 180 11.14 -12.37 4.01
CA VAL A 180 12.41 -12.70 4.71
C VAL A 180 12.36 -12.27 6.17
N LYS A 181 11.84 -11.06 6.47
CA LYS A 181 11.82 -10.49 7.82
C LYS A 181 10.69 -11.06 8.69
N PHE A 182 9.56 -11.35 8.06
CA PHE A 182 8.28 -11.64 8.71
C PHE A 182 7.71 -13.00 8.30
N GLY A 183 8.35 -13.70 7.35
CA GLY A 183 7.98 -15.06 7.02
C GLY A 183 8.16 -15.99 8.22
N ARG A 184 7.54 -17.16 8.10
CA ARG A 184 7.62 -18.19 9.14
C ARG A 184 9.08 -18.58 9.42
N LYS A 185 9.37 -19.00 10.65
CA LYS A 185 10.65 -19.63 11.02
C LYS A 185 10.90 -20.87 10.13
N GLU A 186 12.17 -21.15 9.85
CA GLU A 186 12.58 -22.36 9.13
C GLU A 186 11.89 -23.62 9.70
N GLY A 187 11.29 -24.43 8.81
CA GLY A 187 10.63 -25.69 9.16
C GLY A 187 9.09 -25.66 9.20
N GLU A 188 8.47 -24.49 9.14
CA GLU A 188 7.02 -24.36 9.17
C GLU A 188 6.45 -24.33 7.73
N LYS A 189 5.94 -25.49 7.23
CA LYS A 189 5.36 -25.60 5.88
C LYS A 189 4.36 -24.48 5.63
N SER A 190 4.58 -23.66 4.61
CA SER A 190 3.58 -22.69 4.17
C SER A 190 2.31 -23.46 3.83
N GLY A 191 1.16 -22.99 4.35
CA GLY A 191 -0.12 -23.64 4.10
C GLY A 191 -0.59 -23.55 2.65
N CYS A 192 0.18 -22.87 1.78
CA CYS A 192 -0.22 -22.46 0.44
C CYS A 192 0.91 -22.53 -0.60
N ASP A 193 2.05 -23.16 -0.28
CA ASP A 193 3.14 -23.44 -1.22
C ASP A 193 2.78 -24.61 -2.16
#